data_AF-A0A3Q2DKG5-F1
#
_entry.id   AF-A0A3Q2DKG5-F1
#
_cell.length_a   1.000
_cell.length_b   1.000
_cell.length_c   1.000
_cell.angle_alpha   90.00
_cell.angle_beta   90.00
_cell.angle_gamma   90.00
#
_symmetry.space_group_name_H-M   'P 1'
#
loop_
_entity.id
_entity.type
_entity.pdbx_description
1 polymer ?
#
loop_
_entity_poly.entity_id
_entity_poly.type
_entity_poly.pdbx_seq_one_letter_code
_entity_poly.pdbx_strand_id
1 'polypeptide(L)'
;MEKNIPRYNVQLYIYDLSRGMARNLSPIMLGKQLDGIWHTAIVAYGDEFFFGGEGISSCSPGGTMLGPPDTIVELGETEVTEEIFMDYLSSLGETTYRGDRYRLFEHNCNTFTNEVAQFLTGRTIPSYITDLPSEVLSTPFGQILRPILDSIHIAPPGGNVINGGRNL
;
A
#
# COMPACT_ATOMS: atom_id res chain seq x y z
N MET A 1 11.31 -25.03 -28.37
CA MET A 1 10.02 -25.14 -27.65
C MET A 1 10.04 -24.07 -26.59
N GLU A 2 9.33 -22.96 -26.79
CA GLU A 2 9.08 -21.99 -25.71
C GLU A 2 8.27 -22.73 -24.65
N LYS A 3 8.84 -22.88 -23.45
CA LYS A 3 8.06 -23.33 -22.30
C LYS A 3 7.03 -22.24 -22.03
N ASN A 4 5.75 -22.62 -22.00
CA ASN A 4 4.69 -21.71 -21.61
C ASN A 4 4.84 -21.44 -20.11
N ILE A 5 5.51 -20.35 -19.74
CA ILE A 5 5.72 -19.97 -18.35
C ILE A 5 4.39 -19.41 -17.83
N PRO A 6 3.83 -19.93 -16.72
CA PRO A 6 2.59 -19.39 -16.18
C PRO A 6 2.78 -17.93 -15.79
N ARG A 7 1.76 -17.12 -16.08
CA ARG A 7 1.72 -15.69 -15.77
C ARG A 7 0.53 -15.38 -14.88
N TYR A 8 0.74 -14.46 -13.95
CA TYR A 8 -0.24 -14.08 -12.95
C TYR A 8 -0.51 -12.57 -13.07
N ASN A 9 -1.79 -12.19 -13.11
CA ASN A 9 -2.17 -10.78 -13.12
C ASN A 9 -1.83 -10.12 -11.79
N VAL A 10 -1.36 -8.88 -11.88
CA VAL A 10 -1.04 -8.03 -10.74
C VAL A 10 -1.82 -6.72 -10.88
N GLN A 11 -2.57 -6.40 -9.84
CA GLN A 11 -3.38 -5.19 -9.76
C GLN A 11 -2.96 -4.35 -8.56
N LEU A 12 -3.21 -3.05 -8.65
CA LEU A 12 -3.13 -2.12 -7.53
C LEU A 12 -4.55 -1.69 -7.18
N TYR A 13 -4.95 -1.96 -5.93
CA TYR A 13 -6.18 -1.43 -5.36
C TYR A 13 -5.86 -0.09 -4.70
N ILE A 14 -6.70 0.92 -4.95
CA ILE A 14 -6.55 2.28 -4.45
C ILE A 14 -7.82 2.67 -3.70
N TYR A 15 -7.62 3.17 -2.49
CA TYR A 15 -8.66 3.63 -1.58
C TYR A 15 -8.40 5.08 -1.17
N ASP A 16 -9.44 5.91 -1.18
CA ASP A 16 -9.43 7.22 -0.53
C ASP A 16 -9.92 7.09 0.91
N LEU A 17 -8.98 7.09 1.86
CA LEU A 17 -9.30 7.03 3.29
C LEU A 17 -10.14 8.21 3.77
N SER A 18 -10.14 9.34 3.04
CA SER A 18 -10.96 10.50 3.36
C SER A 18 -12.38 10.41 2.81
N ARG A 19 -12.68 9.43 1.94
CA ARG A 19 -13.98 9.26 1.26
C ARG A 19 -14.48 10.56 0.62
N GLY A 20 -13.60 11.26 -0.10
CA GLY A 20 -13.87 12.51 -0.79
C GLY A 20 -13.78 13.76 0.09
N MET A 21 -13.58 13.64 1.41
CA MET A 21 -13.43 14.80 2.29
C MET A 21 -12.15 15.60 1.98
N ALA A 22 -11.03 14.92 1.66
CA ALA A 22 -9.79 15.60 1.32
C ALA A 22 -9.97 16.53 0.13
N ARG A 23 -10.66 16.06 -0.92
CA ARG A 23 -10.97 16.87 -2.12
C ARG A 23 -11.70 18.16 -1.80
N ASN A 24 -12.64 18.12 -0.87
CA ASN A 24 -13.48 19.28 -0.54
C ASN A 24 -12.83 20.22 0.48
N LEU A 25 -12.02 19.69 1.40
CA LEU A 25 -11.51 20.45 2.54
C LEU A 25 -10.05 20.89 2.40
N SER A 26 -9.25 20.19 1.59
CA SER A 26 -7.81 20.48 1.48
C SER A 26 -7.50 21.91 1.02
N PRO A 27 -8.25 22.57 0.10
CA PRO A 27 -7.92 23.94 -0.29
C PRO A 27 -8.00 24.92 0.88
N ILE A 28 -8.96 24.71 1.78
CA ILE A 28 -9.17 25.57 2.96
C ILE A 28 -8.16 25.22 4.06
N MET A 29 -7.88 23.94 4.30
CA MET A 29 -7.01 23.49 5.39
C MET A 29 -5.52 23.60 5.07
N LEU A 30 -5.13 23.25 3.84
CA LEU A 30 -3.74 23.15 3.40
C LEU A 30 -3.32 24.30 2.49
N GLY A 31 -4.26 25.10 1.99
CA GLY A 31 -4.01 26.04 0.90
C GLY A 31 -3.64 25.34 -0.42
N LYS A 32 -3.96 24.04 -0.54
CA LYS A 32 -3.54 23.17 -1.64
C LYS A 32 -4.61 22.13 -1.95
N GLN A 33 -4.86 21.88 -3.23
CA GLN A 33 -5.78 20.83 -3.66
C GLN A 33 -5.13 19.45 -3.52
N LEU A 34 -5.78 18.54 -2.81
CA LEU A 34 -5.47 17.11 -2.74
C LEU A 34 -6.73 16.36 -3.15
N ASP A 35 -6.61 15.35 -4.01
CA ASP A 35 -7.77 14.63 -4.54
C ASP A 35 -8.25 13.46 -3.67
N GLY A 36 -7.47 13.10 -2.64
CA GLY A 36 -7.73 12.00 -1.72
C GLY A 36 -6.57 11.78 -0.74
N ILE A 37 -6.78 10.91 0.25
CA ILE A 37 -5.73 10.34 1.09
C ILE A 37 -5.57 8.88 0.72
N TRP A 38 -4.54 8.59 -0.07
CA TRP A 38 -4.41 7.31 -0.75
C TRP A 38 -3.87 6.22 0.18
N HIS A 39 -4.63 5.14 0.31
CA HIS A 39 -4.16 3.84 0.77
C HIS A 39 -4.16 2.88 -0.43
N THR A 40 -3.14 2.04 -0.53
CA THR A 40 -3.02 1.09 -1.63
C THR A 40 -2.67 -0.31 -1.14
N ALA A 41 -3.07 -1.30 -1.94
CA ALA A 41 -2.74 -2.70 -1.76
C ALA A 41 -2.44 -3.36 -3.11
N ILE A 42 -1.58 -4.39 -3.09
CA ILE A 42 -1.32 -5.23 -4.27
C ILE A 42 -2.29 -6.40 -4.26
N VAL A 43 -2.93 -6.67 -5.40
CA VAL A 43 -3.76 -7.85 -5.59
C VAL A 43 -3.09 -8.78 -6.59
N ALA A 44 -2.78 -9.99 -6.16
CA ALA A 44 -2.16 -11.04 -6.95
C ALA A 44 -2.53 -12.42 -6.37
N TYR A 45 -2.51 -13.47 -7.17
CA TYR A 45 -2.78 -14.85 -6.72
C TYR A 45 -4.13 -15.06 -6.01
N GLY A 46 -5.08 -14.13 -6.18
CA GLY A 46 -6.40 -14.18 -5.55
C GLY A 46 -6.50 -13.47 -4.20
N ASP A 47 -5.41 -12.89 -3.70
CA ASP A 47 -5.36 -12.19 -2.41
C ASP A 47 -4.89 -10.74 -2.55
N GLU A 48 -5.28 -9.93 -1.58
CA GLU A 48 -4.87 -8.53 -1.41
C GLU A 48 -3.82 -8.41 -0.30
N PHE A 49 -2.73 -7.71 -0.57
CA PHE A 49 -1.57 -7.54 0.29
C PHE A 49 -1.28 -6.07 0.54
N PHE A 50 -1.15 -5.69 1.82
CA PHE A 50 -0.90 -4.32 2.23
C PHE A 50 0.01 -4.26 3.46
N PHE A 51 0.60 -3.09 3.70
CA PHE A 51 1.42 -2.81 4.86
C PHE A 51 0.78 -1.77 5.76
N GLY A 52 0.76 -2.05 7.07
CA GLY A 52 0.24 -1.15 8.09
C GLY A 52 1.01 -1.23 9.40
N GLY A 53 0.47 -0.60 10.44
CA GLY A 53 1.05 -0.59 11.78
C GLY A 53 1.24 -1.97 12.42
N GLU A 54 0.54 -2.99 11.93
CA GLU A 54 0.67 -4.39 12.39
C GLU A 54 1.69 -5.21 11.57
N GLY A 55 2.21 -4.66 10.47
CA GLY A 55 3.09 -5.34 9.52
C GLY A 55 2.43 -5.58 8.17
N ILE A 56 3.04 -6.49 7.38
CA ILE A 56 2.45 -6.94 6.12
C ILE A 56 1.27 -7.85 6.44
N SER A 57 0.11 -7.55 5.85
CA SER A 57 -1.12 -8.31 6.04
C SER A 57 -1.74 -8.69 4.70
N SER A 58 -2.52 -9.77 4.71
CA SER A 58 -3.33 -10.17 3.56
C SER A 58 -4.79 -10.40 3.91
N CYS A 59 -5.66 -10.25 2.91
CA CYS A 59 -7.08 -10.59 2.97
C CYS A 59 -7.59 -10.94 1.56
N SER A 60 -8.83 -11.41 1.46
CA SER A 60 -9.51 -11.47 0.17
C SER A 60 -9.67 -10.06 -0.41
N PRO A 61 -9.65 -9.87 -1.75
CA PRO A 61 -9.75 -8.55 -2.37
C PRO A 61 -10.99 -7.77 -1.94
N GLY A 62 -10.79 -6.55 -1.40
CA GLY A 62 -11.82 -5.70 -0.81
C GLY A 62 -12.35 -6.22 0.54
N GLY A 63 -11.62 -7.12 1.20
CA GLY A 63 -12.05 -7.83 2.40
C GLY A 63 -11.80 -7.08 3.71
N THR A 64 -11.13 -5.94 3.68
CA THR A 64 -10.96 -5.08 4.86
C THR A 64 -12.23 -4.28 5.14
N MET A 65 -12.28 -3.60 6.30
CA MET A 65 -13.35 -2.65 6.66
C MET A 65 -13.45 -1.44 5.71
N LEU A 66 -12.46 -1.23 4.83
CA LEU A 66 -12.55 -0.20 3.79
C LEU A 66 -13.59 -0.57 2.72
N GLY A 67 -13.88 -1.86 2.54
CA GLY A 67 -14.79 -2.37 1.53
C GLY A 67 -14.13 -2.43 0.14
N PRO A 68 -14.90 -2.27 -0.96
CA PRO A 68 -14.34 -2.30 -2.31
C PRO A 68 -13.43 -1.09 -2.58
N PRO A 69 -12.39 -1.24 -3.44
CA PRO A 69 -11.51 -0.14 -3.80
C PRO A 69 -12.24 0.93 -4.62
N ASP A 70 -11.81 2.19 -4.46
CA ASP A 70 -12.30 3.30 -5.27
C ASP A 70 -11.77 3.22 -6.71
N THR A 71 -10.57 2.65 -6.90
CA THR A 71 -9.96 2.47 -8.21
C THR A 71 -9.10 1.22 -8.24
N ILE A 72 -9.14 0.51 -9.37
CA ILE A 72 -8.28 -0.64 -9.67
C ILE A 72 -7.39 -0.26 -10.85
N VAL A 73 -6.08 -0.46 -10.70
CA VAL A 73 -5.09 -0.22 -11.77
C VAL A 73 -4.41 -1.54 -12.13
N GLU A 74 -4.43 -1.89 -13.40
CA GLU A 74 -3.70 -3.05 -13.93
C GLU A 74 -2.20 -2.73 -13.97
N LEU A 75 -1.40 -3.45 -13.17
CA LEU A 75 0.06 -3.31 -13.18
C LEU A 75 0.70 -4.23 -14.21
N GLY A 76 0.01 -5.30 -14.63
CA GLY A 76 0.46 -6.21 -15.70
C GLY A 76 0.50 -7.66 -15.21
N GLU A 77 1.45 -8.42 -15.72
CA GLU A 77 1.64 -9.83 -15.40
C GLU A 77 3.00 -10.06 -14.76
N THR A 78 3.10 -11.08 -13.92
CA THR A 78 4.35 -11.58 -13.33
C THR A 78 4.54 -13.06 -13.63
N GLU A 79 5.80 -13.47 -13.77
CA GLU A 79 6.22 -14.89 -13.84
C GLU A 79 6.70 -15.39 -12.47
N VAL A 80 6.71 -14.51 -11.45
CA VAL A 80 6.97 -14.90 -10.06
C VAL A 80 5.84 -15.80 -9.59
N THR A 81 6.17 -16.95 -9.00
CA THR A 81 5.19 -17.85 -8.43
C THR A 81 4.73 -17.34 -7.06
N GLU A 82 3.51 -17.68 -6.66
CA GLU A 82 2.98 -17.38 -5.33
C GLU A 82 3.93 -17.79 -4.19
N GLU A 83 4.55 -18.97 -4.26
CA GLU A 83 5.52 -19.45 -3.25
C GLU A 83 6.70 -18.48 -3.07
N ILE A 84 7.37 -18.11 -4.17
CA ILE A 84 8.47 -17.13 -4.15
C ILE A 84 8.00 -15.76 -3.65
N PHE A 85 6.79 -15.35 -4.03
CA PHE A 85 6.23 -14.08 -3.58
C PHE A 85 5.98 -14.07 -2.07
N MET A 86 5.42 -15.15 -1.52
CA MET A 86 5.17 -15.29 -0.09
C MET A 86 6.46 -15.35 0.72
N ASP A 87 7.49 -16.05 0.22
CA ASP A 87 8.84 -16.05 0.83
C ASP A 87 9.45 -14.63 0.82
N TYR A 88 9.27 -13.88 -0.26
CA TYR A 88 9.70 -12.48 -0.36
C TYR A 88 8.99 -11.58 0.66
N LEU A 89 7.65 -11.66 0.74
CA LEU A 89 6.87 -10.90 1.72
C LEU A 89 7.25 -11.25 3.16
N SER A 90 7.46 -12.54 3.45
CA SER A 90 7.93 -13.00 4.75
C SER A 90 9.27 -12.35 5.13
N SER A 91 10.24 -12.37 4.23
CA SER A 91 11.56 -11.73 4.44
C SER A 91 11.46 -10.22 4.66
N LEU A 92 10.60 -9.54 3.90
CA LEU A 92 10.30 -8.12 4.10
C LEU A 92 9.67 -7.86 5.47
N GLY A 93 8.72 -8.69 5.88
CA GLY A 93 7.99 -8.60 7.15
C GLY A 93 8.88 -8.81 8.37
N GLU A 94 9.97 -9.56 8.24
CA GLU A 94 10.99 -9.73 9.29
C GLU A 94 11.97 -8.56 9.38
N THR A 95 12.08 -7.75 8.33
CA THR A 95 13.12 -6.73 8.19
C THR A 95 12.52 -5.33 8.04
N THR A 96 12.33 -4.88 6.81
CA THR A 96 11.99 -3.50 6.44
C THR A 96 10.52 -3.16 6.71
N TYR A 97 9.62 -4.14 6.65
CA TYR A 97 8.17 -3.96 6.76
C TYR A 97 7.58 -4.61 8.02
N ARG A 98 8.33 -4.56 9.12
CA ARG A 98 7.78 -4.80 10.47
C ARG A 98 6.81 -3.68 10.84
N GLY A 99 5.75 -4.00 11.59
CA GLY A 99 4.72 -3.02 11.97
C GLY A 99 5.26 -1.78 12.71
N ASP A 100 6.28 -1.96 13.56
CA ASP A 100 6.95 -0.88 14.29
C ASP A 100 7.82 0.04 13.39
N ARG A 101 8.05 -0.35 12.14
CA ARG A 101 8.73 0.46 11.11
C ARG A 101 7.77 1.33 10.31
N TYR A 102 6.46 1.19 10.50
CA TYR A 102 5.48 2.02 9.81
C TYR A 102 5.68 3.51 10.15
N ARG A 103 5.75 4.36 9.12
CA ARG A 103 5.81 5.82 9.22
C ARG A 103 4.90 6.41 8.16
N LEU A 104 3.88 7.17 8.58
CA LEU A 104 2.82 7.66 7.70
C LEU A 104 3.35 8.35 6.43
N PHE A 105 4.44 9.13 6.53
CA PHE A 105 4.97 9.87 5.39
C PHE A 105 6.13 9.20 4.66
N GLU A 106 6.97 8.46 5.38
CA GLU A 106 8.27 8.00 4.86
C GLU A 106 8.23 6.51 4.50
N HIS A 107 7.45 5.70 5.22
CA HIS A 107 7.45 4.24 5.10
C HIS A 107 6.06 3.67 5.40
N ASN A 108 5.19 3.73 4.41
CA ASN A 108 3.76 3.43 4.54
C ASN A 108 3.30 2.37 3.52
N CYS A 109 1.98 2.14 3.43
CA CYS A 109 1.38 1.21 2.47
C CYS A 109 1.79 1.50 1.02
N ASN A 110 1.96 2.76 0.64
CA ASN A 110 2.29 3.15 -0.73
C ASN A 110 3.78 2.92 -1.03
N THR A 111 4.66 3.08 -0.05
CA THR A 111 6.06 2.66 -0.16
C THR A 111 6.14 1.15 -0.40
N PHE A 112 5.38 0.38 0.38
CA PHE A 112 5.29 -1.08 0.25
C PHE A 112 4.78 -1.52 -1.12
N THR A 113 3.62 -1.03 -1.55
CA THR A 113 3.02 -1.44 -2.82
C THR A 113 3.87 -1.00 -4.01
N ASN A 114 4.59 0.11 -3.92
CA ASN A 114 5.53 0.54 -4.95
C ASN A 114 6.74 -0.40 -5.09
N GLU A 115 7.29 -0.88 -3.97
CA GLU A 115 8.39 -1.85 -3.97
C GLU A 115 7.92 -3.22 -4.50
N VAL A 116 6.77 -3.70 -4.02
CA VAL A 116 6.20 -4.98 -4.45
C VAL A 116 5.79 -4.95 -5.93
N ALA A 117 5.22 -3.84 -6.42
CA ALA A 117 4.90 -3.67 -7.84
C ALA A 117 6.17 -3.79 -8.72
N GLN A 118 7.28 -3.19 -8.28
CA GLN A 118 8.56 -3.27 -8.98
C GLN A 118 9.12 -4.69 -8.96
N PHE A 119 9.05 -5.38 -7.83
CA PHE A 119 9.48 -6.77 -7.71
C PHE A 119 8.70 -7.69 -8.65
N LEU A 120 7.37 -7.57 -8.69
CA LEU A 120 6.51 -8.46 -9.47
C LEU A 120 6.52 -8.13 -10.97
N THR A 121 6.51 -6.84 -11.33
CA THR A 121 6.21 -6.41 -12.72
C THR A 121 7.27 -5.51 -13.34
N GLY A 122 8.27 -5.07 -12.56
CA GLY A 122 9.25 -4.06 -12.98
C GLY A 122 8.66 -2.65 -13.14
N ARG A 123 7.43 -2.41 -12.71
CA ARG A 123 6.74 -1.12 -12.80
C ARG A 123 6.53 -0.50 -11.42
N THR A 124 6.47 0.83 -11.39
CA THR A 124 6.09 1.60 -10.20
C THR A 124 4.59 1.86 -10.18
N ILE A 125 4.05 2.20 -9.01
CA ILE A 125 2.68 2.70 -8.89
C ILE A 125 2.58 4.17 -9.37
N PRO A 126 1.38 4.71 -9.61
CA PRO A 126 1.22 6.10 -10.04
C PRO A 126 1.83 7.11 -9.06
N SER A 127 2.61 8.07 -9.57
CA SER A 127 3.39 8.98 -8.72
C SER A 127 2.56 9.89 -7.84
N TYR A 128 1.34 10.27 -8.27
CA TYR A 128 0.44 11.09 -7.45
C TYR A 128 0.06 10.44 -6.10
N ILE A 129 0.25 9.12 -5.98
CA ILE A 129 0.09 8.36 -4.74
C ILE A 129 1.34 8.45 -3.87
N THR A 130 2.52 8.22 -4.46
CA THR A 130 3.81 8.25 -3.73
C THR A 130 4.25 9.65 -3.35
N ASP A 131 3.82 10.67 -4.10
CA ASP A 131 4.19 12.07 -3.90
C ASP A 131 3.31 12.76 -2.84
N LEU A 132 2.15 12.17 -2.50
CA LEU A 132 1.18 12.74 -1.56
C LEU A 132 1.79 13.18 -0.20
N PRO A 133 2.66 12.38 0.46
CA PRO A 133 3.37 12.81 1.66
C PRO A 133 4.13 14.13 1.49
N SER A 134 4.91 14.25 0.42
CA SER A 134 5.69 15.46 0.12
C SER A 134 4.77 16.65 -0.19
N GLU A 135 3.67 16.40 -0.89
CA GLU A 135 2.66 17.42 -1.19
C GLU A 135 2.04 18.01 0.09
N VAL A 136 1.73 17.16 1.08
CA VAL A 136 1.22 17.58 2.39
C VAL A 136 2.29 18.34 3.18
N LEU A 137 3.49 17.77 3.31
CA LEU A 137 4.59 18.35 4.08
C LEU A 137 5.12 19.66 3.46
N SER A 138 4.90 19.92 2.18
CA SER A 138 5.25 21.20 1.55
C SER A 138 4.41 22.39 2.06
N THR A 139 3.34 22.14 2.83
CA THR A 139 2.43 23.18 3.33
C THR A 139 2.75 23.59 4.78
N PRO A 140 2.50 24.85 5.18
CA PRO A 140 2.67 25.28 6.57
C PRO A 140 1.87 24.43 7.56
N PHE A 141 0.65 24.04 7.18
CA PHE A 141 -0.20 23.18 8.01
C PHE A 141 0.40 21.78 8.18
N GLY A 142 0.90 21.18 7.10
CA GLY A 142 1.58 19.89 7.14
C GLY A 142 2.81 19.90 8.06
N GLN A 143 3.60 20.98 8.04
CA GLN A 143 4.74 21.15 8.95
C GLN A 143 4.31 21.26 10.42
N ILE A 144 3.23 22.00 10.71
CA ILE A 144 2.69 22.13 12.06
C ILE A 144 2.17 20.79 12.59
N LEU A 145 1.48 20.01 11.75
CA LEU A 145 0.90 18.73 12.16
C LEU A 145 1.86 17.55 12.07
N ARG A 146 3.06 17.71 11.49
CA ARG A 146 4.01 16.62 11.30
C ARG A 146 4.21 15.75 12.56
N PRO A 147 4.44 16.30 13.77
CA PRO A 147 4.64 15.47 14.97
C PRO A 147 3.43 14.60 15.32
N ILE A 148 2.21 15.10 15.05
CA ILE A 148 0.97 14.36 15.29
C ILE A 148 0.80 13.28 14.23
N LEU A 149 1.02 13.63 12.96
CA LEU A 149 0.88 12.73 11.83
C LEU A 149 1.92 11.59 11.85
N ASP A 150 3.13 11.86 12.36
CA ASP A 150 4.18 10.85 12.56
C ASP A 150 3.79 9.79 13.62
N SER A 151 2.86 10.12 14.52
CA SER A 151 2.32 9.19 15.52
C SER A 151 1.13 8.36 15.03
N ILE A 152 0.64 8.61 13.81
CA ILE A 152 -0.49 7.87 13.24
C ILE A 152 0.01 6.61 12.56
N HIS A 153 -0.58 5.48 12.93
CA HIS A 153 -0.37 4.19 12.29
C HIS A 153 -1.66 3.78 11.59
N ILE A 154 -1.58 3.49 10.29
CA ILE A 154 -2.72 3.01 9.52
C ILE A 154 -2.64 1.48 9.49
N ALA A 155 -3.72 0.83 9.91
CA ALA A 155 -3.90 -0.62 9.78
C ALA A 155 -5.39 -0.89 9.52
N PRO A 156 -5.82 -1.06 8.26
CA PRO A 156 -7.20 -1.39 7.94
C PRO A 156 -7.60 -2.73 8.58
N PRO A 157 -8.63 -2.78 9.45
CA PRO A 157 -9.04 -4.03 10.06
C PRO A 157 -9.58 -5.02 9.03
N GLY A 158 -9.33 -6.32 9.25
CA GLY A 158 -9.78 -7.41 8.37
C GLY A 158 -8.66 -8.15 7.64
N GLY A 159 -7.42 -7.63 7.71
CA GLY A 159 -6.22 -8.35 7.29
C GLY A 159 -5.73 -9.37 8.32
N ASN A 160 -5.05 -10.41 7.85
CA ASN A 160 -4.27 -11.32 8.67
C ASN A 160 -2.79 -11.01 8.47
N VAL A 161 -2.06 -10.79 9.57
CA VAL A 161 -0.61 -10.52 9.51
C VAL A 161 0.12 -11.75 8.97
N ILE A 162 0.94 -11.54 7.95
CA ILE A 162 1.86 -12.56 7.41
C ILE A 162 3.02 -12.66 8.39
N ASN A 163 2.94 -13.60 9.33
CA ASN A 163 4.04 -13.86 10.26
C ASN A 163 5.16 -14.60 9.52
N GLY A 164 6.41 -14.13 9.66
CA GLY A 164 7.61 -14.80 9.09
C GLY A 164 7.91 -16.20 9.65
N GLY A 165 7.10 -16.68 10.61
CA GLY A 165 7.17 -18.03 11.10
C GLY A 165 6.40 -18.99 10.22
N ARG A 166 7.11 -19.81 9.42
CA ARG A 166 6.59 -21.11 8.98
C ARG A 166 6.02 -21.82 10.22
N ASN A 167 4.72 -22.09 10.23
CA ASN A 167 4.19 -23.14 11.08
C ASN A 167 4.80 -24.45 10.57
N LEU A 168 5.76 -24.99 11.35
CA LEU A 168 6.13 -26.40 11.29
C LEU A 168 4.94 -27.26 11.72
#